data_AF-A0A2S6IL47-F1
#
_entry.id   AF-A0A2S6IL47-F1
#
_cell.length_a   1.000
_cell.length_b   1.000
_cell.length_c   1.000
_cell.angle_alpha   90.00
_cell.angle_beta   90.00
_cell.angle_gamma   90.00
#
_symmetry.space_group_name_H-M   'P 1'
#
loop_
_entity.id
_entity.type
_entity.pdbx_description
1 polymer ?
#
loop_
_entity_poly.entity_id
_entity_poly.type
_entity_poly.pdbx_seq_one_letter_code
_entity_poly.pdbx_strand_id
1 'polypeptide(L)'
;MKKWILIIVGIILVGIVGIGIKINSDFNDLAETFNSEHILDEPSLNILFESISPNEKYKYYQYQFDNGGFGYSRVFWSVIENNKNINDLEKGIIPNGYKIVQWNNESELILEKWKPYYETNTNYELKNNSEFNGIIINIAE
;
A
#
# COMPACT_ATOMS: atom_id res chain seq x y z
N MET A 1 15.75 35.99 -21.85
CA MET A 1 15.58 34.52 -21.88
C MET A 1 15.93 33.84 -20.55
N LYS A 2 17.08 34.11 -19.91
CA LYS A 2 17.48 33.46 -18.62
C LYS A 2 16.54 33.70 -17.41
N LYS A 3 15.89 34.88 -17.29
CA LYS A 3 14.99 35.19 -16.17
C LYS A 3 13.69 34.39 -16.16
N TRP A 4 13.17 34.00 -17.33
CA TRP A 4 11.93 33.22 -17.44
C TRP A 4 12.14 31.74 -17.11
N ILE A 5 13.34 31.21 -17.36
CA ILE A 5 13.72 29.82 -17.03
C ILE A 5 13.71 29.60 -15.51
N LEU A 6 14.22 30.56 -14.72
CA LEU A 6 14.22 30.46 -13.26
C LEU A 6 12.81 30.43 -12.66
N ILE A 7 11.86 31.17 -13.24
CA ILE A 7 10.47 31.21 -12.78
C ILE A 7 9.78 29.87 -13.06
N ILE A 8 10.00 29.31 -14.26
CA ILE A 8 9.42 28.01 -14.66
C ILE A 8 9.97 26.87 -13.78
N VAL A 9 11.29 26.87 -13.51
CA VAL A 9 11.92 25.87 -12.64
C VAL A 9 11.40 25.95 -11.21
N GLY A 10 11.18 27.16 -10.67
CA GLY A 10 10.61 27.36 -9.34
C GLY A 10 9.18 26.80 -9.19
N ILE A 11 8.31 27.01 -10.19
CA ILE A 11 6.93 26.51 -10.18
C ILE A 11 6.91 24.98 -10.25
N ILE A 12 7.76 24.38 -11.07
CA ILE A 12 7.88 22.91 -11.18
C ILE A 12 8.34 22.31 -9.85
N LEU A 13 9.34 22.93 -9.18
CA LEU A 13 9.82 22.47 -7.88
C LEU A 13 8.75 22.52 -6.79
N VAL A 14 7.99 23.62 -6.70
CA VAL A 14 6.90 23.75 -5.70
C VAL A 14 5.78 22.74 -5.98
N GLY A 15 5.45 22.48 -7.25
CA GLY A 15 4.46 21.49 -7.63
C GLY A 15 4.86 20.06 -7.23
N ILE A 16 6.12 19.68 -7.46
CA ILE A 16 6.65 18.36 -7.09
C ILE A 16 6.63 18.16 -5.57
N VAL A 17 7.04 19.19 -4.80
CA VAL A 17 7.04 19.14 -3.33
C VAL A 17 5.60 19.01 -2.78
N GLY A 18 4.64 19.74 -3.34
CA GLY A 18 3.24 19.66 -2.91
C GLY A 18 2.59 18.30 -3.14
N ILE A 19 2.89 17.63 -4.26
CA ILE A 19 2.40 16.28 -4.56
C ILE A 19 3.03 15.25 -3.59
N GLY A 20 4.34 15.37 -3.32
CA GLY A 20 5.04 14.48 -2.39
C GLY A 20 4.49 14.54 -0.96
N ILE A 21 4.16 15.75 -0.46
CA ILE A 21 3.60 15.94 0.88
C ILE A 21 2.23 15.26 1.01
N LYS A 22 1.36 15.39 0.00
CA LYS A 22 0.01 14.83 0.03
C LYS A 22 0.03 13.30 0.01
N ILE A 23 0.88 12.69 -0.80
CA ILE A 23 1.03 11.23 -0.84
C ILE A 23 1.47 10.72 0.54
N ASN A 24 2.47 11.37 1.16
CA ASN A 24 2.95 10.99 2.48
C ASN A 24 1.88 11.13 3.58
N SER A 25 1.03 12.16 3.53
CA SER A 25 -0.08 12.29 4.51
C SER A 25 -1.12 11.19 4.34
N ASP A 26 -1.53 10.87 3.11
CA ASP A 26 -2.56 9.85 2.86
C ASP A 26 -2.07 8.45 3.31
N PHE A 27 -0.77 8.16 3.16
CA PHE A 27 -0.15 6.95 3.71
C PHE A 27 -0.14 6.93 5.24
N ASN A 28 0.15 8.07 5.86
CA ASN A 28 0.18 8.17 7.31
C ASN A 28 -1.22 7.96 7.90
N ASP A 29 -2.26 8.48 7.25
CA ASP A 29 -3.66 8.26 7.64
C ASP A 29 -4.08 6.79 7.49
N LEU A 30 -3.63 6.10 6.43
CA LEU A 30 -3.87 4.66 6.25
C LEU A 30 -3.20 3.83 7.34
N ALA A 31 -1.95 4.13 7.66
CA ALA A 31 -1.20 3.46 8.71
C ALA A 31 -1.78 3.76 10.12
N GLU A 32 -2.20 5.01 10.37
CA GLU A 32 -2.83 5.41 11.64
C GLU A 32 -4.18 4.71 11.83
N THR A 33 -5.01 4.64 10.79
CA THR A 33 -6.27 3.89 10.81
C THR A 33 -6.01 2.42 11.14
N PHE A 34 -5.04 1.80 10.46
CA PHE A 34 -4.65 0.41 10.72
C PHE A 34 -4.21 0.21 12.16
N ASN A 35 -3.34 1.08 12.68
CA ASN A 35 -2.80 1.00 14.04
C ASN A 35 -3.82 1.33 15.14
N SER A 36 -4.88 2.07 14.81
CA SER A 36 -6.00 2.30 15.72
C SER A 36 -6.87 1.07 15.93
N GLU A 37 -6.96 0.20 14.91
CA GLU A 37 -7.79 -1.00 14.91
C GLU A 37 -7.00 -2.27 15.27
N HIS A 38 -5.68 -2.28 15.01
CA HIS A 38 -4.82 -3.45 15.10
C HIS A 38 -3.46 -3.10 15.70
N ILE A 39 -2.92 -4.02 16.51
CA ILE A 39 -1.55 -3.93 17.04
C ILE A 39 -0.79 -5.12 16.46
N LEU A 40 0.32 -4.86 15.77
CA LEU A 40 1.17 -5.89 15.15
C LEU A 40 2.00 -6.71 16.15
N ASP A 41 1.81 -6.51 17.46
CA ASP A 41 2.54 -7.19 18.54
C ASP A 41 2.00 -8.62 18.76
N GLU A 42 2.21 -9.49 17.75
CA GLU A 42 2.51 -10.94 17.68
C GLU A 42 1.93 -12.01 18.67
N PRO A 43 0.60 -12.08 18.94
CA PRO A 43 -0.03 -13.42 18.99
C PRO A 43 -1.25 -13.58 18.09
N SER A 44 -1.72 -12.50 17.44
CA SER A 44 -2.94 -12.53 16.63
C SER A 44 -2.68 -12.46 15.12
N LEU A 45 -1.48 -12.16 14.64
CA LEU A 45 -1.21 -12.08 13.20
C LEU A 45 -1.14 -13.47 12.56
N ASN A 46 -1.99 -13.73 11.58
CA ASN A 46 -2.00 -14.96 10.80
C ASN A 46 -1.72 -14.68 9.32
N ILE A 47 -0.56 -15.11 8.82
CA ILE A 47 -0.21 -15.03 7.41
C ILE A 47 -0.91 -16.15 6.64
N LEU A 48 -1.74 -15.76 5.68
CA LEU A 48 -2.45 -16.69 4.80
C LEU A 48 -1.63 -17.03 3.55
N PHE A 49 -0.94 -16.03 3.01
CA PHE A 49 -0.18 -16.17 1.78
C PHE A 49 0.93 -15.13 1.70
N GLU A 50 2.05 -15.48 1.08
CA GLU A 50 3.11 -14.55 0.72
C GLU A 50 3.71 -14.88 -0.65
N SER A 51 4.22 -13.87 -1.34
CA SER A 51 4.92 -14.06 -2.61
C SER A 51 5.97 -12.98 -2.85
N ILE A 52 7.15 -13.42 -3.29
CA ILE A 52 8.31 -12.58 -3.57
C ILE A 52 8.26 -12.12 -5.03
N SER A 53 8.56 -10.85 -5.26
CA SER A 53 8.69 -10.27 -6.60
C SER A 53 9.81 -10.91 -7.42
N PRO A 54 9.74 -10.97 -8.76
CA PRO A 54 10.79 -11.55 -9.60
C PRO A 54 12.20 -10.94 -9.42
N ASN A 55 12.28 -9.66 -9.05
CA ASN A 55 13.55 -8.98 -8.76
C ASN A 55 14.00 -9.13 -7.30
N GLU A 56 13.26 -9.90 -6.49
CA GLU A 56 13.51 -10.19 -5.08
C GLU A 56 13.54 -8.97 -4.14
N LYS A 57 13.21 -7.77 -4.64
CA LYS A 57 13.28 -6.52 -3.86
C LYS A 57 12.10 -6.40 -2.90
N TYR A 58 10.93 -6.87 -3.31
CA TYR A 58 9.70 -6.76 -2.54
C TYR A 58 9.03 -8.11 -2.33
N LYS A 59 8.19 -8.18 -1.30
CA LYS A 59 7.32 -9.31 -1.01
C LYS A 59 5.95 -8.77 -0.61
N TYR A 60 4.88 -9.39 -1.11
CA TYR A 60 3.54 -9.11 -0.62
C TYR A 60 3.02 -10.21 0.28
N TYR A 61 2.09 -9.84 1.14
CA TYR A 61 1.45 -10.68 2.14
C TYR A 61 -0.06 -10.52 2.07
N GLN A 62 -0.75 -11.65 2.25
CA GLN A 62 -2.15 -11.73 2.61
C GLN A 62 -2.23 -12.21 4.05
N TYR A 63 -2.96 -11.51 4.91
CA TYR A 63 -3.01 -11.86 6.32
C TYR A 63 -4.31 -11.44 6.98
N GLN A 64 -4.52 -11.96 8.18
CA GLN A 64 -5.65 -11.66 9.05
C GLN A 64 -5.14 -11.48 10.48
N PHE A 65 -5.92 -10.76 11.29
CA PHE A 65 -5.74 -10.76 12.74
C PHE A 65 -6.77 -11.69 13.39
N ASP A 66 -6.31 -12.55 14.29
CA ASP A 66 -7.13 -13.31 15.21
C ASP A 66 -7.65 -12.37 16.31
N ASN A 67 -8.93 -12.01 16.21
CA ASN A 67 -9.61 -11.17 17.18
C ASN A 67 -10.37 -12.00 18.25
N GLY A 68 -10.04 -13.28 18.41
CA GLY A 68 -10.67 -14.18 19.38
C GLY A 68 -12.10 -14.58 19.00
N GLY A 69 -13.04 -14.52 19.95
CA GLY A 69 -14.40 -15.11 19.84
C GLY A 69 -15.33 -14.56 18.74
N PHE A 70 -14.89 -13.56 17.98
CA PHE A 70 -15.62 -12.99 16.84
C PHE A 70 -15.12 -13.48 15.47
N GLY A 71 -14.11 -14.38 15.45
CA GLY A 71 -13.55 -14.98 14.24
C GLY A 71 -12.65 -14.04 13.43
N TYR A 72 -12.11 -14.56 12.32
CA TYR A 72 -11.32 -13.79 11.35
C TYR A 72 -12.23 -12.86 10.55
N SER A 73 -12.25 -11.57 10.85
CA SER A 73 -13.23 -10.65 10.24
C SER A 73 -12.72 -9.93 8.99
N ARG A 74 -11.41 -9.71 8.87
CA ARG A 74 -10.84 -8.85 7.82
C ARG A 74 -9.55 -9.43 7.26
N VAL A 75 -9.51 -9.56 5.93
CA VAL A 75 -8.30 -9.87 5.15
C VAL A 75 -7.63 -8.56 4.80
N PHE A 76 -6.32 -8.51 5.05
CA PHE A 76 -5.43 -7.43 4.68
C PHE A 76 -4.45 -7.90 3.61
N TRP A 77 -4.01 -6.92 2.82
CA TRP A 77 -2.95 -7.08 1.84
C TRP A 77 -1.90 -6.03 2.11
N SER A 78 -0.63 -6.40 2.08
CA SER A 78 0.46 -5.44 2.21
C SER A 78 1.65 -5.84 1.36
N VAL A 79 2.43 -4.85 0.94
CA VAL A 79 3.65 -5.04 0.17
C VAL A 79 4.79 -4.23 0.80
N ILE A 80 5.87 -4.92 1.13
CA ILE A 80 7.04 -4.33 1.79
C ILE A 80 8.33 -4.84 1.13
N GLU A 81 9.46 -4.19 1.41
CA GLU A 81 10.76 -4.68 0.96
C GLU A 81 11.01 -6.09 1.55
N ASN A 82 11.60 -6.98 0.74
CA ASN A 82 11.76 -8.40 1.07
C ASN A 82 12.68 -8.65 2.29
N ASN A 83 13.53 -7.67 2.65
CA ASN A 83 14.41 -7.72 3.81
C ASN A 83 13.80 -7.10 5.08
N LYS A 84 12.55 -6.61 5.03
CA LYS A 84 11.87 -5.98 6.17
C LYS A 84 11.19 -7.01 7.04
N ASN A 85 10.94 -6.61 8.29
CA ASN A 85 10.28 -7.48 9.26
C ASN A 85 8.77 -7.51 8.97
N ILE A 86 8.11 -8.61 9.30
CA ILE A 86 6.65 -8.76 9.21
C ILE A 86 5.90 -7.73 10.08
N ASN A 87 6.54 -7.21 11.12
CA ASN A 87 6.00 -6.13 11.94
C ASN A 87 5.98 -4.77 11.23
N ASP A 88 6.50 -4.67 9.99
CA ASP A 88 6.43 -3.49 9.15
C ASP A 88 5.25 -3.51 8.15
N LEU A 89 4.36 -4.51 8.21
CA LEU A 89 3.24 -4.67 7.26
C LEU A 89 2.32 -3.44 7.19
N GLU A 90 2.12 -2.74 8.31
CA GLU A 90 1.36 -1.47 8.39
C GLU A 90 1.85 -0.43 7.37
N LYS A 91 3.17 -0.39 7.10
CA LYS A 91 3.80 0.59 6.21
C LYS A 91 3.54 0.28 4.76
N GLY A 92 3.18 -0.97 4.46
CA GLY A 92 2.98 -1.51 3.12
C GLY A 92 1.51 -1.73 2.76
N ILE A 93 0.57 -1.27 3.57
CA ILE A 93 -0.83 -1.67 3.46
C ILE A 93 -1.46 -1.25 2.13
N ILE A 94 -2.07 -2.20 1.43
CA ILE A 94 -2.89 -1.91 0.26
C ILE A 94 -4.24 -1.38 0.75
N PRO A 95 -4.72 -0.24 0.23
CA PRO A 95 -6.00 0.33 0.56
C PRO A 95 -7.16 -0.67 0.43
N ASN A 96 -8.14 -0.55 1.33
CA ASN A 96 -9.39 -1.30 1.19
C ASN A 96 -10.05 -0.96 -0.16
N GLY A 97 -10.72 -1.94 -0.76
CA GLY A 97 -11.23 -1.81 -2.12
C GLY A 97 -10.36 -2.49 -3.16
N TYR A 98 -9.19 -2.99 -2.77
CA TYR A 98 -8.24 -3.68 -3.65
C TYR A 98 -7.74 -4.96 -2.99
N LYS A 99 -7.41 -5.95 -3.82
CA LYS A 99 -6.67 -7.15 -3.42
C LYS A 99 -5.50 -7.36 -4.38
N ILE A 100 -4.44 -7.99 -3.89
CA ILE A 100 -3.31 -8.38 -4.73
C ILE A 100 -3.66 -9.70 -5.43
N VAL A 101 -3.40 -9.77 -6.73
CA VAL A 101 -3.54 -11.01 -7.50
C VAL A 101 -2.21 -11.72 -7.56
N GLN A 102 -1.18 -11.05 -8.08
CA GLN A 102 0.15 -11.61 -8.30
C GLN A 102 1.16 -10.52 -8.67
N TRP A 103 2.42 -10.93 -8.79
CA TRP A 103 3.46 -10.17 -9.50
C TRP A 103 3.37 -10.40 -11.00
N ASN A 104 3.71 -9.39 -11.81
CA ASN A 104 4.05 -9.60 -13.21
C ASN A 104 5.56 -9.86 -13.37
N ASN A 105 6.00 -10.17 -14.59
CA ASN A 105 7.41 -10.46 -14.90
C ASN A 105 8.35 -9.27 -14.70
N GLU A 106 7.81 -8.05 -14.65
CA GLU A 106 8.54 -6.80 -14.47
C GLU A 106 8.64 -6.39 -12.99
N SER A 107 8.16 -7.23 -12.06
CA SER A 107 8.09 -6.95 -10.62
C SER A 107 7.12 -5.83 -10.25
N GLU A 108 6.10 -5.63 -11.08
CA GLU A 108 4.97 -4.76 -10.80
C GLU A 108 3.83 -5.58 -10.16
N LEU A 109 3.03 -4.91 -9.34
CA LEU A 109 2.00 -5.57 -8.55
C LEU A 109 0.66 -5.50 -9.28
N ILE A 110 0.08 -6.65 -9.63
CA ILE A 110 -1.25 -6.73 -10.23
C ILE A 110 -2.28 -6.74 -9.10
N LEU A 111 -3.19 -5.76 -9.13
CA LEU A 111 -4.27 -5.56 -8.19
C LEU A 111 -5.62 -5.74 -8.91
N GLU A 112 -6.63 -6.19 -8.18
CA GLU A 112 -8.02 -6.19 -8.65
C GLU A 112 -8.88 -5.36 -7.69
N LYS A 113 -9.90 -4.69 -8.23
CA LYS A 113 -10.94 -4.09 -7.38
C LYS A 113 -11.64 -5.19 -6.62
N TRP A 114 -11.73 -5.03 -5.30
CA TRP A 114 -12.33 -5.99 -4.40
C TRP A 114 -13.22 -5.27 -3.41
N LYS A 115 -14.50 -5.65 -3.35
CA LYS A 115 -15.40 -5.14 -2.33
C LYS A 115 -15.39 -6.11 -1.14
N PRO A 116 -14.75 -5.76 -0.01
CA PRO A 116 -14.86 -6.57 1.18
C PRO A 116 -16.29 -6.58 1.73
N TYR A 117 -16.60 -7.59 2.54
CA TYR A 117 -17.91 -7.72 3.21
C TYR A 117 -18.07 -6.80 4.43
N TYR A 118 -17.01 -6.09 4.83
CA TYR A 118 -17.01 -5.14 5.96
C TYR A 118 -17.11 -3.69 5.46
N GLU A 119 -17.61 -2.79 6.31
CA GLU A 119 -17.63 -1.35 6.00
C GLU A 119 -16.19 -0.80 5.86
N THR A 120 -15.98 0.02 4.85
CA THR A 120 -14.68 0.65 4.56
C THR A 120 -14.85 2.15 4.58
N ASN A 121 -14.22 2.83 5.53
CA ASN A 121 -14.26 4.29 5.64
C ASN A 121 -13.18 4.99 4.78
N THR A 122 -12.35 4.22 4.07
CA THR A 122 -11.21 4.73 3.31
C THR A 122 -11.59 5.02 1.87
N ASN A 123 -11.47 6.29 1.46
CA ASN A 123 -11.72 6.78 0.09
C ASN A 123 -10.46 6.76 -0.80
N TYR A 124 -9.44 5.98 -0.45
CA TYR A 124 -8.18 6.01 -1.19
C TYR A 124 -8.32 5.21 -2.49
N GLU A 125 -8.33 5.92 -3.61
CA GLU A 125 -8.41 5.32 -4.94
C GLU A 125 -7.02 5.19 -5.56
N LEU A 126 -6.63 3.95 -5.86
CA LEU A 126 -5.40 3.67 -6.59
C LEU A 126 -5.57 3.98 -8.07
N LYS A 127 -4.55 4.57 -8.67
CA LYS A 127 -4.52 4.83 -10.12
C LYS A 127 -3.72 3.73 -10.81
N ASN A 128 -4.27 3.21 -11.91
CA ASN A 128 -3.56 2.23 -12.73
C ASN A 128 -2.23 2.80 -13.25
N ASN A 129 -1.18 1.97 -13.26
CA ASN A 129 0.17 2.31 -13.66
C ASN A 129 0.76 3.50 -12.88
N SER A 130 0.41 3.60 -11.59
CA SER A 130 1.00 4.57 -10.67
C SER A 130 1.97 3.88 -9.72
N GLU A 131 2.84 4.66 -9.09
CA GLU A 131 3.73 4.17 -8.06
C GLU A 131 3.02 4.21 -6.70
N PHE A 132 3.01 3.07 -6.03
CA PHE A 132 2.54 2.89 -4.67
C PHE A 132 3.69 2.29 -3.85
N ASN A 133 4.21 3.03 -2.88
CA ASN A 133 5.27 2.57 -1.99
C ASN A 133 6.55 2.08 -2.71
N GLY A 134 6.96 2.77 -3.78
CA GLY A 134 8.15 2.36 -4.54
C GLY A 134 7.89 1.23 -5.55
N ILE A 135 6.63 0.88 -5.80
CA ILE A 135 6.20 -0.25 -6.63
C ILE A 135 5.16 0.22 -7.63
N ILE A 136 5.33 -0.12 -8.90
CA ILE A 136 4.31 0.16 -9.92
C ILE A 136 3.15 -0.81 -9.70
N ILE A 137 1.94 -0.27 -9.69
CA ILE A 137 0.70 -1.04 -9.55
C ILE A 137 -0.08 -1.08 -10.86
N ASN A 138 -0.58 -2.26 -11.22
CA ASN A 138 -1.46 -2.47 -12.36
C ASN A 138 -2.82 -2.93 -11.88
N ILE A 139 -3.87 -2.18 -12.17
CA ILE A 139 -5.24 -2.54 -11.81
C ILE A 139 -5.83 -3.35 -12.96
N ALA A 140 -6.03 -4.64 -12.74
CA ALA A 140 -6.77 -5.51 -13.65
C ALA A 140 -8.26 -5.14 -13.65
N GLU A 141 -8.87 -5.13 -14.83
CA GLU A 141 -10.29 -4.82 -15.06
C GLU A 141 -11.21 -5.98 -14.67
#